data_AF-A0AAJ3DKK6-F1
#
_entry.id   AF-A0AAJ3DKK6-F1
#
_cell.length_a   1.000
_cell.length_b   1.000
_cell.length_c   1.000
_cell.angle_alpha   90.00
_cell.angle_beta   90.00
_cell.angle_gamma   90.00
#
_symmetry.space_group_name_H-M   'P 1'
#
loop_
_entity.id
_entity.type
_entity.pdbx_description
1 polymer ?
#
loop_
_entity_poly.entity_id
_entity_poly.type
_entity_poly.pdbx_seq_one_letter_code
_entity_poly.pdbx_strand_id
1 'polypeptide(L)'
;MRRTSTDVNGPDAPSEPPAARPTGRRDRWAGHREQRRQELIGAAVQALLRHGPTVDMDQVAATAGVSKPVLYRYFADKAQLWLAVSEVVAARVVDAVAPAVERVREERALVEATIDAYLSVIESEPTLYRFLLHESGHPGIQQVVAGTSRQVATGLARVIGDRLRALGLDAGPAEPWAYGLVGFVQAVGDWWATHGQPIRRAALTDYLTTLLWSGIEGVRRSADLPHELTRAHERIER
;
A
#
# COMPACT_ATOMS: atom_id res chain seq x y z
N MET A 1 88.55 20.26 -3.94
CA MET A 1 87.63 20.31 -2.77
C MET A 1 86.32 20.92 -3.25
N ARG A 2 85.21 20.17 -3.25
CA ARG A 2 84.01 20.36 -2.38
C ARG A 2 83.47 21.82 -2.41
N ARG A 3 82.18 22.13 -2.58
CA ARG A 3 80.89 21.41 -2.55
C ARG A 3 79.77 22.46 -2.84
N THR A 4 78.66 22.02 -3.44
CA THR A 4 77.23 22.37 -3.18
C THR A 4 76.76 23.84 -3.33
N SER A 5 75.82 24.14 -4.25
CA SER A 5 74.36 23.91 -4.16
C SER A 5 73.70 24.78 -3.09
N THR A 6 72.79 25.68 -3.49
CA THR A 6 71.40 25.78 -2.99
C THR A 6 70.64 26.79 -3.85
N ASP A 7 69.84 26.27 -4.80
CA ASP A 7 68.66 26.96 -5.35
C ASP A 7 67.63 27.13 -4.24
N VAL A 8 67.05 28.33 -4.10
CA VAL A 8 65.97 28.59 -3.16
C VAL A 8 64.64 28.42 -3.89
N ASN A 9 64.00 27.31 -3.57
CA ASN A 9 62.70 26.82 -4.01
C ASN A 9 61.58 27.57 -3.25
N GLY A 10 60.63 28.18 -3.97
CA GLY A 10 59.38 28.71 -3.41
C GLY A 10 58.27 27.65 -3.48
N PRO A 11 57.37 27.54 -2.49
CA PRO A 11 56.50 26.38 -2.34
C PRO A 11 55.40 26.31 -3.41
N ASP A 12 55.39 25.20 -4.14
CA ASP A 12 54.28 24.71 -4.96
C ASP A 12 52.99 24.68 -4.14
N ALA A 13 52.00 25.48 -4.56
CA ALA A 13 50.64 25.34 -4.09
C ALA A 13 50.05 24.02 -4.65
N PRO A 14 49.47 23.14 -3.82
CA PRO A 14 48.87 21.91 -4.30
C PRO A 14 47.67 22.24 -5.21
N SER A 15 47.74 21.78 -6.45
CA SER A 15 46.65 21.86 -7.42
C SER A 15 45.41 21.18 -6.85
N GLU A 16 44.28 21.90 -6.80
CA GLU A 16 42.98 21.33 -6.45
C GLU A 16 42.67 20.13 -7.37
N PRO A 17 42.24 18.98 -6.82
CA PRO A 17 41.81 17.87 -7.65
C PRO A 17 40.57 18.28 -8.46
N PRO A 18 40.51 17.95 -9.77
CA PRO A 18 39.36 18.31 -10.59
C PRO A 18 38.09 17.68 -10.03
N ALA A 19 37.06 18.53 -9.82
CA ALA A 19 35.75 18.14 -9.36
C ALA A 19 35.22 16.92 -10.13
N ALA A 20 34.88 15.86 -9.39
CA ALA A 20 34.34 14.63 -9.94
C ALA A 20 33.06 14.92 -10.75
N ARG A 21 33.11 14.66 -12.05
CA ARG A 21 31.94 14.75 -12.93
C ARG A 21 30.80 13.85 -12.41
N PRO A 22 29.54 14.31 -12.41
CA PRO A 22 28.43 13.56 -11.85
C PRO A 22 28.20 12.25 -12.61
N THR A 23 27.88 11.22 -11.84
CA THR A 23 27.94 9.79 -12.16
C THR A 23 26.80 9.28 -13.03
N GLY A 24 26.60 9.85 -14.22
CA GLY A 24 25.54 9.40 -15.15
C GLY A 24 25.65 7.91 -15.56
N ARG A 25 26.80 7.26 -15.36
CA ARG A 25 26.94 5.80 -15.51
C ARG A 25 26.33 5.05 -14.32
N ARG A 26 26.52 5.47 -13.08
CA ARG A 26 25.95 4.76 -11.91
C ARG A 26 24.43 4.87 -11.90
N ASP A 27 23.90 6.03 -12.26
CA ASP A 27 22.45 6.28 -12.29
C ASP A 27 21.75 5.50 -13.41
N ARG A 28 22.35 5.42 -14.60
CA ARG A 28 21.86 4.56 -15.69
C ARG A 28 21.87 3.08 -15.31
N TRP A 29 22.94 2.60 -14.67
CA TRP A 29 23.04 1.20 -14.25
C TRP A 29 22.07 0.85 -13.11
N ALA A 30 21.81 1.79 -12.19
CA ALA A 30 20.77 1.67 -11.18
C ALA A 30 19.38 1.60 -11.83
N GLY A 31 19.08 2.49 -12.77
CA GLY A 31 17.82 2.48 -13.53
C GLY A 31 17.59 1.18 -14.31
N HIS A 32 18.60 0.66 -15.01
CA HIS A 32 18.52 -0.63 -15.69
C HIS A 32 18.32 -1.81 -14.73
N ARG A 33 18.94 -1.79 -13.54
CA ARG A 33 18.70 -2.83 -12.54
C ARG A 33 17.27 -2.79 -12.01
N GLU A 34 16.74 -1.60 -11.74
CA GLU A 34 15.38 -1.45 -11.23
C GLU A 34 14.35 -1.87 -12.29
N GLN A 35 14.52 -1.44 -13.54
CA GLN A 35 13.69 -1.90 -14.66
C GLN A 35 13.68 -3.42 -14.75
N ARG A 36 14.86 -4.06 -14.69
CA ARG A 36 14.96 -5.52 -14.73
C ARG A 36 14.32 -6.18 -13.51
N ARG A 37 14.42 -5.57 -12.33
CA ARG A 37 13.73 -6.05 -11.12
C ARG A 37 12.21 -6.03 -11.33
N GLN A 38 11.66 -4.95 -11.88
CA GLN A 38 10.23 -4.83 -12.17
C GLN A 38 9.76 -5.85 -13.22
N GLU A 39 10.55 -6.11 -14.26
CA GLU A 39 10.25 -7.18 -15.24
C GLU A 39 10.17 -8.56 -14.58
N LEU A 40 11.07 -8.86 -13.63
CA LEU A 40 11.06 -10.13 -12.90
C LEU A 40 9.85 -10.23 -11.95
N ILE A 41 9.45 -9.14 -11.30
CA ILE A 41 8.23 -9.10 -10.47
C ILE A 41 7.00 -9.34 -11.35
N GLY A 42 6.92 -8.67 -12.51
CA GLY A 42 5.84 -8.87 -13.48
C GLY A 42 5.77 -10.33 -13.96
N ALA A 43 6.91 -10.94 -14.25
CA ALA A 43 6.98 -12.36 -14.58
C ALA A 43 6.53 -13.25 -13.42
N ALA A 44 6.89 -12.93 -12.18
CA ALA A 44 6.45 -13.66 -11.00
C ALA A 44 4.92 -13.58 -10.81
N VAL A 45 4.32 -12.41 -11.03
CA VAL A 45 2.86 -12.23 -11.07
C VAL A 45 2.22 -13.12 -12.15
N GLN A 46 2.79 -13.14 -13.36
CA GLN A 46 2.30 -14.01 -14.43
C GLN A 46 2.42 -15.50 -14.10
N ALA A 47 3.51 -15.91 -13.45
CA ALA A 47 3.71 -17.28 -13.01
C ALA A 47 2.66 -17.66 -11.95
N LEU A 48 2.38 -16.76 -11.01
CA LEU A 48 1.35 -16.92 -9.98
C LEU A 48 -0.05 -17.06 -10.58
N LEU A 49 -0.39 -16.22 -11.56
CA LEU A 49 -1.68 -16.32 -12.27
C LEU A 49 -1.85 -17.64 -13.03
N ARG A 50 -0.76 -18.21 -13.57
CA ARG A 50 -0.79 -19.47 -14.32
C ARG A 50 -0.76 -20.72 -13.47
N HIS A 51 0.05 -20.72 -12.41
CA HIS A 51 0.35 -21.92 -11.61
C HIS A 51 -0.34 -21.91 -10.25
N GLY A 52 -0.97 -20.79 -9.87
CA GLY A 52 -1.63 -20.64 -8.57
C GLY A 52 -0.64 -20.34 -7.43
N PRO A 53 -1.15 -20.26 -6.18
CA PRO A 53 -0.38 -19.77 -5.02
C PRO A 53 0.81 -20.64 -4.62
N THR A 54 0.87 -21.90 -5.10
CA THR A 54 1.96 -22.84 -4.81
C THR A 54 3.16 -22.68 -5.73
N VAL A 55 3.18 -21.67 -6.60
CA VAL A 55 4.26 -21.42 -7.57
C VAL A 55 5.64 -21.39 -6.91
N ASP A 56 6.63 -21.98 -7.58
CA ASP A 56 8.02 -22.04 -7.12
C ASP A 56 8.97 -21.14 -7.93
N MET A 57 10.23 -21.04 -7.48
CA MET A 57 11.24 -20.19 -8.12
C MET A 57 11.65 -20.68 -9.52
N ASP A 58 11.51 -21.98 -9.81
CA ASP A 58 11.85 -22.55 -11.11
C ASP A 58 10.79 -22.17 -12.15
N GLN A 59 9.51 -22.24 -11.77
CA GLN A 59 8.39 -21.78 -12.58
C GLN A 59 8.43 -20.27 -12.84
N VAL A 60 8.84 -19.47 -11.85
CA VAL A 60 9.06 -18.03 -12.04
C VAL A 60 10.20 -17.78 -13.02
N ALA A 61 11.35 -18.45 -12.86
CA ALA A 61 12.50 -18.29 -13.76
C ALA A 61 12.14 -18.67 -15.22
N ALA A 62 11.44 -19.79 -15.39
CA ALA A 62 10.93 -20.24 -16.69
C ALA A 62 9.96 -19.21 -17.30
N THR A 63 9.05 -18.66 -16.49
CA THR A 63 8.12 -17.61 -16.91
C THR A 63 8.84 -16.33 -17.34
N ALA A 64 9.89 -15.95 -16.63
CA ALA A 64 10.70 -14.78 -16.92
C ALA A 64 11.68 -14.97 -18.09
N GLY A 65 11.83 -16.20 -18.61
CA GLY A 65 12.82 -16.52 -19.63
C GLY A 65 14.26 -16.32 -19.15
N VAL A 66 14.52 -16.51 -17.85
CA VAL A 66 15.86 -16.38 -17.25
C VAL A 66 16.27 -17.66 -16.53
N SER A 67 17.57 -17.81 -16.28
CA SER A 67 18.05 -18.90 -15.43
C SER A 67 17.78 -18.60 -13.94
N LYS A 68 17.63 -19.65 -13.14
CA LYS A 68 17.46 -19.54 -11.68
C LYS A 68 18.55 -18.69 -11.00
N PRO A 69 19.85 -18.81 -11.33
CA PRO A 69 20.88 -17.92 -10.77
C PRO A 69 20.70 -16.43 -11.13
N VAL A 70 20.13 -16.12 -12.30
CA VAL A 70 19.84 -14.73 -12.67
C VAL A 70 18.73 -14.17 -11.79
N LEU A 71 17.69 -14.95 -11.50
CA LEU A 71 16.62 -14.54 -10.59
C LEU A 71 17.15 -14.27 -9.18
N TYR A 72 18.00 -15.15 -8.65
CA TYR A 72 18.62 -15.00 -7.32
C TYR A 72 19.57 -13.79 -7.20
N ARG A 73 20.05 -13.23 -8.32
CA ARG A 73 20.83 -11.99 -8.31
C ARG A 73 20.00 -10.76 -7.91
N TYR A 74 18.67 -10.81 -8.08
CA TYR A 74 17.75 -9.70 -7.76
C TYR A 74 16.94 -9.95 -6.50
N PHE A 75 16.74 -11.21 -6.12
CA PHE A 75 15.99 -11.61 -4.93
C PHE A 75 16.79 -12.67 -4.19
N ALA A 76 17.21 -12.36 -2.96
CA ALA A 76 18.05 -13.27 -2.19
C ALA A 76 17.35 -14.61 -1.93
N ASP A 77 16.03 -14.58 -1.79
CA ASP A 77 15.18 -15.74 -1.55
C ASP A 77 13.77 -15.55 -2.13
N LYS A 78 12.95 -16.59 -1.96
CA LYS A 78 11.54 -16.62 -2.36
C LYS A 78 10.72 -15.55 -1.61
N ALA A 79 11.03 -15.30 -0.34
CA ALA A 79 10.30 -14.37 0.51
C ALA A 79 10.47 -12.91 0.05
N GLN A 80 11.67 -12.51 -0.40
CA GLN A 80 11.90 -11.19 -0.98
C GLN A 80 11.16 -10.97 -2.29
N LEU A 81 11.05 -12.01 -3.12
CA LEU A 81 10.25 -11.94 -4.34
C LEU A 81 8.75 -11.80 -4.01
N TRP A 82 8.27 -12.58 -3.04
CA TRP A 82 6.87 -12.54 -2.58
C TRP A 82 6.49 -11.27 -1.87
N LEU A 83 7.42 -10.65 -1.13
CA LEU A 83 7.24 -9.32 -0.59
C LEU A 83 7.05 -8.31 -1.72
N ALA A 84 7.90 -8.34 -2.74
CA ALA A 84 7.79 -7.43 -3.89
C ALA A 84 6.52 -7.67 -4.72
N VAL A 85 6.09 -8.93 -4.88
CA VAL A 85 4.79 -9.25 -5.51
C VAL A 85 3.64 -8.72 -4.66
N SER A 86 3.70 -8.88 -3.34
CA SER A 86 2.68 -8.35 -2.41
C SER A 86 2.59 -6.82 -2.47
N GLU A 87 3.72 -6.12 -2.61
CA GLU A 87 3.74 -4.66 -2.82
C GLU A 87 2.99 -4.26 -4.10
N VAL A 88 3.18 -5.01 -5.20
CA VAL A 88 2.43 -4.77 -6.45
C VAL A 88 0.93 -5.01 -6.27
N VAL A 89 0.54 -6.09 -5.58
CA VAL A 89 -0.88 -6.38 -5.33
C VAL A 89 -1.51 -5.31 -4.43
N ALA A 90 -0.80 -4.88 -3.39
CA ALA A 90 -1.28 -3.85 -2.49
C ALA A 90 -1.38 -2.48 -3.18
N ALA A 91 -0.44 -2.13 -4.07
CA ALA A 91 -0.50 -0.92 -4.88
C ALA A 91 -1.74 -0.90 -5.78
N ARG A 92 -2.14 -2.04 -6.38
CA ARG A 92 -3.38 -2.14 -7.17
C ARG A 92 -4.63 -1.79 -6.36
N VAL A 93 -4.67 -2.17 -5.06
CA VAL A 93 -5.77 -1.79 -4.17
C VAL A 93 -5.81 -0.27 -3.98
N VAL A 94 -4.65 0.35 -3.75
CA VAL A 94 -4.56 1.82 -3.62
C VAL A 94 -5.01 2.50 -4.91
N ASP A 95 -4.51 2.05 -6.07
CA ASP A 95 -4.82 2.64 -7.38
C ASP A 95 -6.31 2.52 -7.73
N ALA A 96 -6.98 1.46 -7.27
CA ALA A 96 -8.42 1.30 -7.43
C ALA A 96 -9.22 2.20 -6.49
N VAL A 97 -8.81 2.33 -5.23
CA VAL A 97 -9.58 3.02 -4.18
C VAL A 97 -9.36 4.53 -4.18
N ALA A 98 -8.14 5.02 -4.38
CA ALA A 98 -7.81 6.44 -4.28
C ALA A 98 -8.69 7.33 -5.18
N PRO A 99 -8.98 6.96 -6.45
CA PRO A 99 -9.84 7.79 -7.30
C PRO A 99 -11.30 7.84 -6.84
N ALA A 100 -11.81 6.78 -6.19
CA ALA A 100 -13.14 6.77 -5.60
C ALA A 100 -13.22 7.78 -4.43
N VAL A 101 -12.17 7.84 -3.63
CA VAL A 101 -12.06 8.77 -2.49
C VAL A 101 -12.00 10.24 -2.93
N GLU A 102 -11.30 10.54 -4.01
CA GLU A 102 -11.08 11.92 -4.46
C GLU A 102 -12.23 12.52 -5.27
N ARG A 103 -13.00 11.71 -6.00
CA ARG A 103 -13.97 12.20 -6.99
C ARG A 103 -15.39 12.31 -6.46
N VAL A 104 -15.78 11.46 -5.51
CA VAL A 104 -17.18 11.38 -5.07
C VAL A 104 -17.45 12.41 -3.97
N ARG A 105 -18.45 13.27 -4.20
CA ARG A 105 -18.81 14.37 -3.31
C ARG A 105 -19.87 13.99 -2.29
N GLU A 106 -20.85 13.19 -2.71
CA GLU A 106 -21.92 12.69 -1.85
C GLU A 106 -21.39 11.60 -0.92
N GLU A 107 -21.74 11.66 0.36
CA GLU A 107 -21.12 10.86 1.41
C GLU A 107 -21.44 9.36 1.28
N ARG A 108 -22.68 9.00 0.97
CA ARG A 108 -23.08 7.60 0.80
C ARG A 108 -22.43 6.99 -0.44
N ALA A 109 -22.47 7.70 -1.56
CA ALA A 109 -21.84 7.27 -2.81
C ALA A 109 -20.32 7.15 -2.66
N LEU A 110 -19.68 7.95 -1.80
CA LEU A 110 -18.26 7.78 -1.50
C LEU A 110 -17.99 6.43 -0.82
N VAL A 111 -18.80 6.08 0.19
CA VAL A 111 -18.69 4.80 0.89
C VAL A 111 -18.92 3.65 -0.09
N GLU A 112 -19.98 3.73 -0.89
CA GLU A 112 -20.32 2.75 -1.91
C GLU A 112 -19.19 2.56 -2.93
N ALA A 113 -18.69 3.64 -3.52
CA ALA A 113 -17.64 3.59 -4.53
C ALA A 113 -16.31 3.05 -3.97
N THR A 114 -15.99 3.37 -2.71
CA THR A 114 -14.78 2.87 -2.04
C THR A 114 -14.86 1.35 -1.80
N ILE A 115 -16.01 0.87 -1.32
CA ILE A 115 -16.26 -0.57 -1.11
C ILE A 115 -16.23 -1.30 -2.45
N ASP A 116 -16.94 -0.78 -3.45
CA ASP A 116 -17.03 -1.39 -4.77
C ASP A 116 -15.67 -1.50 -5.45
N ALA A 117 -14.85 -0.44 -5.37
CA ALA A 117 -13.49 -0.41 -5.91
C ALA A 117 -12.61 -1.47 -5.25
N TYR A 118 -12.64 -1.59 -3.92
CA TYR A 118 -11.86 -2.61 -3.21
C TYR A 118 -12.32 -4.04 -3.58
N LEU A 119 -13.64 -4.30 -3.56
CA LEU A 119 -14.17 -5.62 -3.93
C LEU A 119 -13.91 -5.95 -5.41
N SER A 120 -13.82 -4.96 -6.30
CA SER A 120 -13.49 -5.17 -7.72
C SER A 120 -12.09 -5.74 -7.92
N VAL A 121 -11.13 -5.38 -7.05
CA VAL A 121 -9.77 -5.93 -7.10
C VAL A 121 -9.78 -7.40 -6.70
N ILE A 122 -10.58 -7.77 -5.68
CA ILE A 122 -10.75 -9.17 -5.26
C ILE A 122 -11.45 -9.99 -6.36
N GLU A 123 -12.47 -9.41 -7.01
CA GLU A 123 -13.23 -10.07 -8.07
C GLU A 123 -12.40 -10.31 -9.34
N SER A 124 -11.62 -9.30 -9.75
CA SER A 124 -10.83 -9.35 -10.99
C SER A 124 -9.60 -10.23 -10.88
N GLU A 125 -8.96 -10.31 -9.71
CA GLU A 125 -7.69 -10.99 -9.51
C GLU A 125 -7.69 -11.92 -8.27
N PRO A 126 -8.61 -12.91 -8.19
CA PRO A 126 -8.81 -13.73 -6.99
C PRO A 126 -7.57 -14.55 -6.61
N THR A 127 -6.77 -14.95 -7.60
CA THR A 127 -5.52 -15.70 -7.38
C THR A 127 -4.47 -14.83 -6.66
N LEU A 128 -4.34 -13.56 -7.04
CA LEU A 128 -3.39 -12.63 -6.42
C LEU A 128 -3.83 -12.28 -4.99
N TYR A 129 -5.12 -12.10 -4.78
CA TYR A 129 -5.66 -11.85 -3.45
C TYR A 129 -5.46 -13.05 -2.51
N ARG A 130 -5.77 -14.27 -2.98
CA ARG A 130 -5.52 -15.50 -2.22
C ARG A 130 -4.06 -15.71 -1.89
N PHE A 131 -3.16 -15.35 -2.80
CA PHE A 131 -1.73 -15.38 -2.53
C PHE A 131 -1.35 -14.43 -1.38
N LEU A 132 -1.86 -13.18 -1.40
CA LEU A 132 -1.62 -12.22 -0.33
C LEU A 132 -2.12 -12.74 1.04
N LEU A 133 -3.28 -13.40 1.05
CA LEU A 133 -3.82 -14.06 2.24
C LEU A 133 -2.98 -15.25 2.69
N HIS A 134 -2.54 -16.11 1.77
CA HIS A 134 -1.70 -17.26 2.07
C HIS A 134 -0.36 -16.86 2.69
N GLU A 135 0.26 -15.82 2.15
CA GLU A 135 1.56 -15.31 2.61
C GLU A 135 1.44 -14.31 3.77
N SER A 136 0.22 -14.07 4.29
CA SER A 136 -0.04 -13.12 5.38
C SER A 136 0.65 -13.49 6.71
N GLY A 137 1.18 -14.70 6.87
CA GLY A 137 2.02 -15.07 8.01
C GLY A 137 3.41 -14.41 8.01
N HIS A 138 3.86 -13.88 6.86
CA HIS A 138 5.18 -13.26 6.74
C HIS A 138 5.17 -11.81 7.26
N PRO A 139 6.03 -11.42 8.22
CA PRO A 139 6.00 -10.09 8.84
C PRO A 139 6.10 -8.93 7.85
N GLY A 140 6.93 -9.07 6.81
CA GLY A 140 7.07 -8.04 5.78
C GLY A 140 5.79 -7.84 4.97
N ILE A 141 5.05 -8.91 4.68
CA ILE A 141 3.80 -8.83 3.90
C ILE A 141 2.70 -8.23 4.76
N GLN A 142 2.62 -8.60 6.05
CA GLN A 142 1.74 -7.93 7.01
C GLN A 142 1.98 -6.42 7.08
N GLN A 143 3.25 -6.00 7.06
CA GLN A 143 3.60 -4.57 7.06
C GLN A 143 3.15 -3.86 5.78
N VAL A 144 3.26 -4.51 4.61
CA VAL A 144 2.77 -3.97 3.33
C VAL A 144 1.25 -3.81 3.36
N VAL A 145 0.51 -4.84 3.81
CA VAL A 145 -0.95 -4.79 3.94
C VAL A 145 -1.37 -3.71 4.93
N ALA A 146 -0.80 -3.70 6.13
CA ALA A 146 -1.10 -2.70 7.16
C ALA A 146 -0.73 -1.28 6.73
N GLY A 147 0.37 -1.11 6.00
CA GLY A 147 0.77 0.17 5.41
C GLY A 147 -0.24 0.68 4.40
N THR A 148 -0.73 -0.22 3.55
CA THR A 148 -1.76 0.09 2.56
C THR A 148 -3.10 0.46 3.22
N SER A 149 -3.54 -0.31 4.21
CA SER A 149 -4.73 0.02 5.02
C SER A 149 -4.61 1.39 5.67
N ARG A 150 -3.45 1.69 6.27
CA ARG A 150 -3.17 3.02 6.87
C ARG A 150 -3.23 4.13 5.84
N GLN A 151 -2.69 3.92 4.64
CA GLN A 151 -2.72 4.93 3.58
C GLN A 151 -4.16 5.24 3.15
N VAL A 152 -4.97 4.20 2.93
CA VAL A 152 -6.40 4.35 2.57
C VAL A 152 -7.18 5.03 3.71
N ALA A 153 -6.99 4.56 4.96
CA ALA A 153 -7.63 5.14 6.13
C ALA A 153 -7.25 6.63 6.31
N THR A 154 -5.98 6.98 6.10
CA THR A 154 -5.52 8.38 6.16
C THR A 154 -6.19 9.26 5.11
N GLY A 155 -6.31 8.75 3.87
CA GLY A 155 -7.03 9.45 2.80
C GLY A 155 -8.50 9.68 3.16
N LEU A 156 -9.17 8.64 3.64
CA LEU A 156 -10.57 8.70 4.06
C LEU A 156 -10.79 9.63 5.26
N ALA A 157 -9.91 9.58 6.26
CA ALA A 157 -9.96 10.45 7.44
C ALA A 157 -9.86 11.93 7.07
N ARG A 158 -9.01 12.28 6.08
CA ARG A 158 -8.94 13.65 5.56
C ARG A 158 -10.27 14.10 4.96
N VAL A 159 -10.86 13.28 4.09
CA VAL A 159 -12.15 13.59 3.45
C VAL A 159 -13.27 13.73 4.48
N ILE A 160 -13.37 12.80 5.45
CA ILE A 160 -14.37 12.87 6.52
C ILE A 160 -14.14 14.12 7.38
N GLY A 161 -12.91 14.39 7.79
CA GLY A 161 -12.55 15.53 8.63
C GLY A 161 -12.82 16.88 7.95
N ASP A 162 -12.52 17.01 6.66
CA ASP A 162 -12.80 18.22 5.88
C ASP A 162 -14.31 18.50 5.78
N ARG A 163 -15.12 17.45 5.61
CA ARG A 163 -16.58 17.57 5.61
C ARG A 163 -17.15 17.95 6.97
N LEU A 164 -16.69 17.32 8.05
CA LEU A 164 -17.12 17.67 9.41
C LEU A 164 -16.81 19.14 9.72
N ARG A 165 -15.59 19.60 9.39
CA ARG A 165 -15.19 21.01 9.55
C ARG A 165 -16.04 21.96 8.71
N ALA A 166 -16.35 21.61 7.46
CA ALA A 166 -17.20 22.42 6.60
C ALA A 166 -18.63 22.59 7.15
N LEU A 167 -19.10 21.61 7.94
CA LEU A 167 -20.39 21.66 8.65
C LEU A 167 -20.29 22.32 10.04
N GLY A 168 -19.11 22.79 10.46
CA GLY A 168 -18.88 23.36 11.79
C GLY A 168 -18.87 22.34 12.93
N LEU A 169 -18.70 21.05 12.62
CA LEU A 169 -18.67 19.94 13.58
C LEU A 169 -17.23 19.60 14.01
N ASP A 170 -17.11 18.92 15.16
CA ASP A 170 -15.83 18.35 15.61
C ASP A 170 -15.36 17.24 14.65
N ALA A 171 -14.09 17.34 14.22
CA ALA A 171 -13.45 16.38 13.33
C ALA A 171 -12.62 15.31 14.07
N GLY A 172 -12.57 15.36 15.41
CA GLY A 172 -11.95 14.33 16.27
C GLY A 172 -12.28 12.88 15.89
N PRO A 173 -13.52 12.51 15.53
CA PRO A 173 -13.84 11.13 15.19
C PRO A 173 -13.38 10.68 13.79
N ALA A 174 -12.91 11.58 12.92
CA ALA A 174 -12.65 11.26 11.51
C ALA A 174 -11.60 10.16 11.32
N GLU A 175 -10.51 10.22 12.09
CA GLU A 175 -9.43 9.22 12.02
C GLU A 175 -9.89 7.84 12.55
N PRO A 176 -10.36 7.67 13.79
CA PRO A 176 -10.79 6.36 14.28
C PRO A 176 -11.93 5.76 13.44
N TRP A 177 -12.85 6.58 12.92
CA TRP A 177 -13.88 6.10 11.99
C TRP A 177 -13.29 5.56 10.70
N ALA A 178 -12.36 6.27 10.07
CA ALA A 178 -11.73 5.80 8.84
C ALA A 178 -10.99 4.47 9.03
N TYR A 179 -10.26 4.30 10.14
CA TYR A 179 -9.61 3.04 10.47
C TYR A 179 -10.62 1.91 10.70
N GLY A 180 -11.70 2.18 11.43
CA GLY A 180 -12.77 1.20 11.65
C GLY A 180 -13.47 0.76 10.36
N LEU A 181 -13.78 1.71 9.47
CA LEU A 181 -14.38 1.44 8.17
C LEU A 181 -13.48 0.57 7.30
N VAL A 182 -12.20 0.93 7.17
CA VAL A 182 -11.22 0.15 6.39
C VAL A 182 -11.09 -1.26 6.96
N GLY A 183 -10.91 -1.41 8.28
CA GLY A 183 -10.78 -2.71 8.92
C GLY A 183 -12.02 -3.59 8.73
N PHE A 184 -13.22 -3.01 8.86
CA PHE A 184 -14.48 -3.72 8.63
C PHE A 184 -14.60 -4.23 7.18
N VAL A 185 -14.36 -3.35 6.20
CA VAL A 185 -14.45 -3.72 4.78
C VAL A 185 -13.40 -4.77 4.42
N GLN A 186 -12.19 -4.67 4.96
CA GLN A 186 -11.15 -5.68 4.76
C GLN A 186 -11.55 -7.05 5.33
N ALA A 187 -12.04 -7.10 6.56
CA ALA A 187 -12.47 -8.36 7.18
C ALA A 187 -13.59 -9.05 6.36
N VAL A 188 -14.53 -8.28 5.82
CA VAL A 188 -15.57 -8.82 4.94
C VAL A 188 -15.03 -9.25 3.58
N GLY A 189 -14.10 -8.48 2.99
CA GLY A 189 -13.43 -8.85 1.75
C GLY A 189 -12.66 -10.15 1.87
N ASP A 190 -11.94 -10.34 2.97
CA ASP A 190 -11.23 -11.58 3.28
C ASP A 190 -12.18 -12.77 3.41
N TRP A 191 -13.28 -12.60 4.14
CA TRP A 191 -14.34 -13.60 4.23
C TRP A 191 -14.88 -13.94 2.83
N TRP A 192 -15.22 -12.93 2.03
CA TRP A 192 -15.79 -13.11 0.71
C TRP A 192 -14.85 -13.87 -0.24
N ALA A 193 -13.56 -13.53 -0.23
CA ALA A 193 -12.54 -14.17 -1.07
C ALA A 193 -12.28 -15.63 -0.68
N THR A 194 -12.23 -15.91 0.63
CA THR A 194 -11.95 -17.25 1.18
C THR A 194 -13.10 -18.23 1.00
N HIS A 195 -14.34 -17.74 0.92
CA HIS A 195 -15.54 -18.56 0.73
C HIS A 195 -15.95 -18.72 -0.73
N GLY A 196 -15.09 -18.32 -1.68
CA GLY A 196 -15.36 -18.48 -3.11
C GLY A 196 -16.40 -17.50 -3.66
N GLN A 197 -16.48 -16.30 -3.09
CA GLN A 197 -17.36 -15.22 -3.54
C GLN A 197 -18.84 -15.63 -3.60
N PRO A 198 -19.44 -16.11 -2.48
CA PRO A 198 -20.79 -16.68 -2.47
C PRO A 198 -21.91 -15.66 -2.76
N ILE A 199 -21.61 -14.37 -2.65
CA ILE A 199 -22.52 -13.24 -2.90
C ILE A 199 -21.96 -12.45 -4.08
N ARG A 200 -22.81 -11.94 -4.98
CA ARG A 200 -22.36 -11.06 -6.08
C ARG A 200 -21.77 -9.78 -5.51
N ARG A 201 -20.68 -9.27 -6.11
CA ARG A 201 -20.01 -8.02 -5.68
C ARG A 201 -21.00 -6.88 -5.44
N ALA A 202 -21.87 -6.60 -6.41
CA ALA A 202 -22.86 -5.51 -6.29
C ALA A 202 -23.80 -5.67 -5.07
N ALA A 203 -24.24 -6.89 -4.76
CA ALA A 203 -25.09 -7.15 -3.59
C ALA A 203 -24.31 -7.00 -2.28
N LEU A 204 -23.04 -7.43 -2.25
CA LEU A 204 -22.18 -7.25 -1.08
C LEU A 204 -21.86 -5.77 -0.84
N THR A 205 -21.56 -5.02 -1.91
CA THR A 205 -21.39 -3.56 -1.87
C THR A 205 -22.62 -2.89 -1.27
N ASP A 206 -23.82 -3.24 -1.72
CA ASP A 206 -25.08 -2.67 -1.21
C ASP A 206 -25.30 -3.00 0.28
N TYR A 207 -25.06 -4.26 0.70
CA TYR A 207 -25.18 -4.66 2.11
C TYR A 207 -24.22 -3.89 3.01
N LEU A 208 -22.95 -3.78 2.62
CA LEU A 208 -21.93 -3.07 3.41
C LEU A 208 -22.19 -1.56 3.44
N THR A 209 -22.57 -0.98 2.30
CA THR A 209 -22.93 0.44 2.22
C THR A 209 -24.12 0.75 3.10
N THR A 210 -25.18 -0.06 3.03
CA THR A 210 -26.40 0.13 3.83
C THR A 210 -26.09 0.02 5.32
N LEU A 211 -25.30 -0.96 5.75
CA LEU A 211 -24.95 -1.13 7.16
C LEU A 211 -24.10 0.04 7.69
N LEU A 212 -23.06 0.42 6.95
CA LEU A 212 -22.17 1.51 7.35
C LEU A 212 -22.88 2.87 7.35
N TRP A 213 -23.74 3.10 6.36
CA TRP A 213 -24.51 4.33 6.24
C TRP A 213 -25.60 4.44 7.31
N SER A 214 -26.32 3.36 7.59
CA SER A 214 -27.34 3.35 8.66
C SER A 214 -26.73 3.53 10.06
N GLY A 215 -25.49 3.07 10.28
CA GLY A 215 -24.72 3.38 11.49
C GLY A 215 -24.45 4.88 11.65
N ILE A 216 -24.06 5.56 10.57
CA ILE A 216 -23.82 7.02 10.56
C ILE A 216 -25.13 7.79 10.81
N GLU A 217 -26.23 7.39 10.15
CA GLU A 217 -27.55 8.00 10.39
C GLU A 217 -28.03 7.79 11.82
N GLY A 218 -27.77 6.62 12.41
CA GLY A 218 -28.07 6.32 13.81
C GLY A 218 -27.36 7.26 14.77
N VAL A 219 -26.06 7.51 14.55
CA VAL A 219 -25.27 8.47 15.34
C VAL A 219 -25.84 9.88 15.21
N ARG A 220 -26.26 10.32 14.02
CA ARG A 220 -26.90 11.64 13.84
C ARG A 220 -28.18 11.76 14.66
N ARG A 221 -29.07 10.77 14.57
CA ARG A 221 -30.32 10.74 15.36
C ARG A 221 -30.06 10.71 16.86
N SER A 222 -28.99 10.05 17.31
CA SER A 222 -28.59 10.03 18.72
C SER A 222 -27.90 11.30 19.20
N ALA A 223 -27.16 12.01 18.33
CA ALA A 223 -26.58 13.31 18.62
C ALA A 223 -27.65 14.41 18.75
N ASP A 224 -28.78 14.25 18.05
CA ASP A 224 -29.98 15.09 18.20
C ASP A 224 -30.78 14.78 19.49
N LEU A 225 -30.39 13.77 20.28
CA LEU A 225 -31.00 13.52 21.60
C LEU A 225 -30.40 14.48 22.65
N PRO A 226 -31.20 15.03 23.59
CA PRO A 226 -30.73 15.95 24.62
C PRO A 226 -29.51 15.42 25.40
N HIS A 227 -28.56 16.32 25.69
CA HIS A 227 -27.23 16.12 26.30
C HIS A 227 -27.16 15.49 27.71
N GLU A 228 -28.09 14.64 28.13
CA GLU A 228 -28.05 14.02 29.45
C GLU A 228 -27.17 12.76 29.53
N LEU A 229 -26.66 12.23 28.42
CA LEU A 229 -25.85 11.00 28.40
C LEU A 229 -24.34 11.21 28.12
N THR A 230 -23.89 12.44 27.85
CA THR A 230 -22.49 12.74 27.51
C THR A 230 -21.58 13.05 28.72
N ARG A 231 -21.86 12.48 29.90
CA ARG A 231 -21.00 12.63 31.10
C ARG A 231 -20.08 11.44 31.39
N ALA A 232 -19.97 10.47 30.48
CA ALA A 232 -19.15 9.28 30.69
C ALA A 232 -17.63 9.49 30.45
N HIS A 233 -17.20 10.61 29.86
CA HIS A 233 -15.78 10.85 29.54
C HIS A 233 -15.01 11.73 30.55
N GLU A 234 -15.64 12.27 31.60
CA GLU A 234 -14.94 13.13 32.59
C GLU A 234 -14.32 12.36 33.78
N ARG A 235 -14.22 11.02 33.74
CA ARG A 235 -13.64 10.23 34.86
C ARG A 235 -12.55 9.25 34.44
N ILE A 236 -11.54 9.70 33.70
CA ILE A 236 -10.22 9.04 33.73
C ILE A 236 -9.12 10.10 33.72
N GLU A 237 -9.02 10.87 34.79
CA GLU A 237 -7.75 11.44 35.27
C GLU A 237 -7.71 11.32 36.79
N ARG A 238 -7.11 10.23 37.29
CA ARG A 238 -6.42 10.13 38.58
C ARG A 238 -5.33 9.08 38.50
#